data_AF-A0A963GE62-F1
#
_entry.id   AF-A0A963GE62-F1
#
_cell.length_a   1.000
_cell.length_b   1.000
_cell.length_c   1.000
_cell.angle_alpha   90.00
_cell.angle_beta   90.00
_cell.angle_gamma   90.00
#
_symmetry.space_group_name_H-M   'P 1'
#
loop_
_entity.id
_entity.type
_entity.pdbx_description
1 polymer ?
#
loop_
_entity_poly.entity_id
_entity_poly.type
_entity_poly.pdbx_seq_one_letter_code
_entity_poly.pdbx_strand_id
1 'polypeptide(L)'
;MPLRDGLSLDGERPGKIVLLILDGLGDAYLRTRGGGSRLLAARRGSLTSVFPSTTASAVTTFLTGLAPAVHGLNGWVTRDHLGELILPLPMVAE
;
A
#
# COMPACT_ATOMS: atom_id res chain seq x y z
N MET A 1 -8.67 1.63 10.93
CA MET A 1 -8.87 1.15 9.54
C MET A 1 -10.04 1.92 8.92
N PRO A 2 -9.81 2.83 7.96
CA PRO A 2 -10.85 3.70 7.39
C PRO A 2 -11.77 3.01 6.36
N LEU A 3 -11.74 1.68 6.26
CA LEU A 3 -12.62 0.91 5.38
C LEU A 3 -13.99 0.57 6.00
N ARG A 4 -14.26 1.04 7.23
CA ARG A 4 -15.52 0.69 7.92
C ARG A 4 -16.70 1.56 7.53
N ASP A 5 -16.48 2.81 7.14
CA ASP A 5 -17.56 3.76 6.89
C ASP A 5 -17.34 4.46 5.54
N GLY A 6 -17.81 3.85 4.44
CA GLY A 6 -17.84 4.58 3.16
C GLY A 6 -17.98 3.79 1.87
N LEU A 7 -17.67 2.48 1.83
CA LEU A 7 -18.01 1.63 0.68
C LEU A 7 -19.42 1.05 0.84
N SER A 8 -20.43 1.92 0.86
CA SER A 8 -21.78 1.47 0.54
C SER A 8 -21.85 1.27 -0.97
N LEU A 9 -21.50 0.06 -1.42
CA LEU A 9 -21.83 -0.43 -2.75
C LEU A 9 -23.31 -0.81 -2.70
N ASP A 10 -24.19 0.17 -2.89
CA ASP A 10 -25.60 -0.01 -3.22
C ASP A 10 -26.38 -1.06 -2.38
N GLY A 11 -26.47 -0.89 -1.05
CA GLY A 11 -27.53 -1.50 -0.21
C GLY A 11 -27.56 -3.04 -0.04
N GLU A 12 -26.86 -3.81 -0.88
CA GLU A 12 -26.64 -5.24 -0.72
C GLU A 12 -25.22 -5.50 -0.23
N ARG A 13 -25.03 -6.59 0.54
CA ARG A 13 -23.68 -7.03 0.88
C ARG A 13 -22.95 -7.30 -0.43
N PRO A 14 -21.85 -6.60 -0.74
CA PRO A 14 -21.08 -6.93 -1.93
C PRO A 14 -20.68 -8.40 -1.86
N GLY A 15 -20.73 -9.08 -3.00
CA GLY A 15 -20.14 -10.41 -3.15
C GLY A 15 -18.62 -10.37 -2.88
N LYS A 16 -17.87 -11.32 -3.41
CA LYS A 16 -16.41 -11.39 -3.17
C LYS A 16 -15.72 -10.07 -3.57
N ILE A 17 -14.97 -9.46 -2.65
CA ILE A 17 -14.16 -8.26 -2.91
C ILE A 17 -12.72 -8.69 -3.19
N VAL A 18 -12.17 -8.22 -4.31
CA VAL A 18 -10.75 -8.38 -4.65
C VAL A 18 -10.08 -7.02 -4.52
N LEU A 19 -9.04 -6.96 -3.70
CA LEU A 19 -8.18 -5.80 -3.58
C LEU A 19 -6.86 -6.07 -4.31
N LEU A 20 -6.50 -5.20 -5.25
CA LEU A 20 -5.22 -5.25 -5.95
C LEU A 20 -4.35 -4.08 -5.52
N ILE A 21 -3.21 -4.39 -4.89
CA ILE A 21 -2.17 -3.41 -4.54
C ILE A 21 -1.05 -3.56 -5.56
N LEU A 22 -0.73 -2.49 -6.27
CA LEU A 22 0.34 -2.46 -7.27
C LEU A 22 1.57 -1.76 -6.67
N ASP A 23 2.62 -2.52 -6.38
CA ASP A 23 3.83 -1.97 -5.78
C ASP A 23 4.53 -0.99 -6.74
N GLY A 24 4.99 0.14 -6.22
CA GLY A 24 5.69 1.18 -6.97
C GLY A 24 4.87 1.95 -8.02
N LEU A 25 3.56 1.70 -8.16
CA LEU A 25 2.75 2.43 -9.16
C LEU A 25 2.34 3.83 -8.68
N GLY A 26 3.10 4.84 -9.10
CA GLY A 26 2.78 6.25 -8.85
C GLY A 26 1.68 6.82 -9.76
N ASP A 27 0.85 7.71 -9.21
CA ASP A 27 -0.23 8.38 -9.96
C ASP A 27 0.28 9.18 -11.17
N ALA A 28 1.34 9.96 -10.98
CA ALA A 28 1.95 10.75 -12.03
C ALA A 28 2.52 9.86 -13.15
N TYR A 29 3.11 8.72 -12.79
CA TYR A 29 3.58 7.73 -13.76
C TYR A 29 2.41 7.16 -14.56
N LEU A 30 1.33 6.72 -13.90
CA LEU A 30 0.14 6.19 -14.57
C LEU A 30 -0.47 7.21 -15.53
N ARG A 31 -0.56 8.48 -15.15
CA ARG A 31 -1.10 9.56 -16.00
C ARG A 31 -0.22 9.86 -17.22
N THR A 32 1.10 9.76 -17.08
CA THR A 32 2.04 10.15 -18.15
C THR A 32 2.39 8.99 -19.08
N ARG A 33 2.37 7.75 -18.58
CA ARG A 33 2.80 6.55 -19.32
C ARG A 33 1.70 5.50 -19.49
N GLY A 34 0.57 5.61 -18.80
CA GLY A 34 -0.52 4.64 -18.83
C GLY A 34 -1.55 4.81 -19.96
N GLY A 35 -1.25 5.60 -20.99
CA GLY A 35 -2.15 5.81 -22.14
C GLY A 35 -2.61 4.49 -22.75
N GLY A 36 -3.93 4.34 -22.98
CA GLY A 36 -4.53 3.10 -23.48
C GLY A 36 -4.66 1.97 -22.45
N SER A 37 -4.18 2.13 -21.22
CA SER A 37 -4.33 1.11 -20.17
C SER A 37 -5.71 1.14 -19.52
N ARG A 38 -6.23 -0.04 -19.14
CA ARG A 38 -7.46 -0.15 -18.34
C ARG A 38 -7.33 0.49 -16.97
N LEU A 39 -6.13 0.47 -16.38
CA LEU A 39 -5.85 1.10 -15.08
C LEU A 39 -6.07 2.61 -15.13
N LEU A 40 -5.54 3.29 -16.16
CA LEU A 40 -5.76 4.73 -16.33
C LEU A 40 -7.23 5.02 -16.64
N ALA A 41 -7.88 4.23 -17.50
CA ALA A 41 -9.29 4.39 -17.84
C ALA A 41 -10.24 4.22 -16.64
N ALA A 42 -9.92 3.33 -15.71
CA ALA A 42 -10.71 3.07 -14.50
C ALA A 42 -10.34 3.97 -13.31
N ARG A 43 -9.35 4.85 -13.45
CA ARG A 43 -8.87 5.71 -12.36
C ARG A 43 -9.98 6.64 -11.87
N ARG A 44 -10.24 6.63 -10.56
CA ARG A 44 -11.22 7.53 -9.91
C ARG A 44 -10.58 8.69 -9.15
N GLY A 45 -9.32 8.54 -8.75
CA GLY A 45 -8.59 9.54 -7.96
C GLY A 45 -7.14 9.12 -7.73
N SER A 46 -6.45 9.86 -6.87
CA SER A 46 -5.10 9.54 -6.40
C SER A 46 -5.08 9.39 -4.89
N LEU A 47 -4.09 8.65 -4.41
CA LEU A 47 -3.76 8.54 -2.99
C LEU A 47 -2.31 8.96 -2.78
N THR A 48 -2.02 9.55 -1.63
CA THR A 48 -0.64 9.75 -1.17
C THR A 48 -0.15 8.48 -0.49
N SER A 49 1.13 8.18 -0.65
CA SER A 49 1.80 7.15 0.14
C SER A 49 2.04 7.63 1.58
N VAL A 50 2.70 6.79 2.38
CA VAL A 50 3.25 7.15 3.69
C VAL A 50 4.70 7.64 3.56
N PHE A 51 5.24 8.18 4.66
CA PHE A 51 6.67 8.45 4.77
C PHE A 51 7.32 7.53 5.82
N PRO A 52 8.43 6.84 5.48
CA PRO A 52 9.06 6.78 4.16
C PRO A 52 8.23 5.92 3.19
N SER A 53 8.22 6.28 1.90
CA SER A 53 7.43 5.57 0.88
C SER A 53 8.13 4.29 0.39
N THR A 54 8.41 3.38 1.32
CA THR A 54 8.94 2.03 1.06
C THR A 54 7.81 1.01 1.05
N THR A 55 7.99 -0.11 0.33
CA THR A 55 7.03 -1.22 0.32
C THR A 55 6.72 -1.73 1.74
N ALA A 56 7.76 -1.89 2.58
CA ALA A 56 7.62 -2.32 3.96
C ALA A 56 6.70 -1.37 4.78
N SER A 57 6.91 -0.06 4.65
CA SER A 57 6.08 0.94 5.35
C SER A 57 4.64 0.94 4.84
N ALA A 58 4.46 1.03 3.52
CA ALA A 58 3.15 1.20 2.91
C ALA A 58 2.25 -0.02 3.09
N VAL A 59 2.78 -1.23 2.89
CA VAL A 59 2.01 -2.47 3.06
C VAL A 59 1.65 -2.68 4.53
N THR A 60 2.58 -2.43 5.46
CA THR A 60 2.29 -2.56 6.90
C THR A 60 1.23 -1.55 7.34
N THR A 61 1.33 -0.29 6.88
CA THR A 61 0.27 0.71 7.12
C THR A 61 -1.06 0.25 6.54
N PHE A 62 -1.07 -0.32 5.34
CA PHE A 62 -2.29 -0.81 4.70
C PHE A 62 -2.96 -1.93 5.51
N LEU A 63 -2.18 -2.89 5.99
CA LEU A 63 -2.69 -4.04 6.76
C LEU A 63 -3.10 -3.70 8.19
N THR A 64 -2.38 -2.79 8.85
CA THR A 64 -2.60 -2.45 10.27
C THR A 64 -3.48 -1.22 10.46
N GLY A 65 -3.52 -0.32 9.47
CA GLY A 65 -4.09 1.01 9.60
C GLY A 65 -3.29 1.95 10.51
N LEU A 66 -2.06 1.59 10.90
CA LEU A 66 -1.17 2.39 11.73
C LEU A 66 -0.14 3.13 10.87
N ALA A 67 0.29 4.32 11.29
CA ALA A 67 1.33 5.06 10.60
C ALA A 67 2.72 4.41 10.81
N PRO A 68 3.72 4.68 9.94
CA PRO A 68 5.06 4.11 10.08
C PRO A 68 5.75 4.38 11.41
N ALA A 69 5.54 5.58 11.96
CA ALA A 69 6.04 5.95 13.29
C ALA A 69 5.52 5.06 14.43
N VAL A 70 4.39 4.37 14.22
CA VAL A 70 3.77 3.47 15.21
C VAL A 70 4.18 2.03 14.98
N HIS A 71 4.17 1.54 13.73
CA HIS A 71 4.49 0.13 13.45
C HIS A 71 5.99 -0.16 13.27
N GLY A 72 6.84 0.86 13.13
CA GLY A 72 8.31 0.76 13.15
C GLY A 72 8.97 0.17 11.90
N LEU A 73 8.24 -0.59 11.06
CA LEU A 73 8.75 -1.15 9.80
C LEU A 73 8.93 -0.09 8.70
N ASN A 74 10.09 0.57 8.69
CA ASN A 74 10.33 1.75 7.84
C ASN A 74 11.04 1.46 6.51
N GLY A 75 11.64 0.28 6.35
CA GLY A 75 12.40 -0.04 5.14
C GLY A 75 12.77 -1.51 5.02
N TRP A 76 13.58 -1.80 4.01
CA TRP A 76 14.09 -3.15 3.72
C TRP A 76 14.93 -3.73 4.86
N VAL A 77 15.64 -2.87 5.57
CA VAL A 77 16.41 -3.20 6.75
C VAL A 77 16.05 -2.19 7.82
N THR A 78 15.60 -2.66 8.97
CA THR A 78 15.31 -1.84 10.15
C THR A 78 15.97 -2.48 11.37
N ARG A 79 16.35 -1.68 12.36
CA ARG A 79 16.73 -2.20 13.68
C ARG A 79 15.58 -2.02 14.66
N ASP A 80 15.34 -3.03 15.47
CA ASP A 80 14.46 -2.89 16.62
C ASP A 80 15.15 -2.12 17.77
N HIS A 81 14.44 -1.98 18.89
CA HIS A 81 14.93 -1.31 20.09
C HIS A 81 16.07 -2.05 20.81
N LEU A 82 16.28 -3.33 20.52
CA LEU A 82 17.40 -4.14 21.03
C LEU A 82 18.60 -4.08 20.08
N GLY A 83 18.44 -3.46 18.91
CA GLY A 83 19.44 -3.38 17.87
C GLY A 83 19.42 -4.57 16.92
N GLU A 84 18.45 -5.48 16.99
CA GLU A 84 18.37 -6.63 16.08
C GLU A 84 17.88 -6.22 14.69
N LEU A 85 18.43 -6.85 13.65
CA LEU A 85 18.04 -6.58 12.27
C LEU A 85 16.70 -7.25 11.94
N ILE A 86 15.77 -6.44 11.43
CA ILE A 86 14.48 -6.87 10.87
C ILE A 86 14.55 -6.72 9.35
N LEU A 87 14.23 -7.81 8.65
CA LEU A 87 14.13 -7.91 7.19
C LEU A 87 12.68 -8.23 6.81
N PRO A 88 11.80 -7.22 6.71
CA PRO A 88 10.35 -7.42 6.59
C PRO A 88 9.91 -7.91 5.20
N LEU A 89 10.80 -7.88 4.20
CA LEU A 89 10.55 -8.37 2.86
C LEU A 89 11.52 -9.52 2.57
N PRO A 90 11.05 -10.60 1.91
CA PRO A 90 11.91 -11.72 1.60
C PRO A 90 13.06 -11.25 0.71
N MET A 91 14.30 -11.45 1.18
CA MET A 91 15.43 -11.51 0.26
C MET A 91 15.42 -12.89 -0.38
N VAL A 92 15.23 -12.95 -1.70
CA VAL A 92 15.66 -14.12 -2.45
C VAL A 92 17.17 -13.95 -2.59
N ALA A 93 17.95 -14.64 -1.77
CA ALA A 93 19.36 -14.82 -2.03
C ALA A 93 19.46 -15.90 -3.11
N GLU A 94 19.82 -15.51 -4.32
CA GLU A 94 20.32 -16.45 -5.33
C GLU A 94 21.70 -16.96 -4.95
#